data_AF-A0A2D2Q4X0-F1
#
_entry.id   AF-A0A2D2Q4X0-F1
#
_cell.length_a   1.000
_cell.length_b   1.000
_cell.length_c   1.000
_cell.angle_alpha   90.00
_cell.angle_beta   90.00
_cell.angle_gamma   90.00
#
_symmetry.space_group_name_H-M   'P 1'
#
loop_
_entity.id
_entity.type
_entity.pdbx_description
1 polymer ?
#
loop_
_entity_poly.entity_id
_entity_poly.type
_entity_poly.pdbx_seq_one_letter_code
_entity_poly.pdbx_strand_id
1 'polypeptide(L)'
;MGYWLGAYALLAGVSPLQAQPSVPPAELVQRAIAAAATQFGEEPTQITVAKVQPRVWSDGCLGLGGLRPNCPERLTPGWEITLTNPNAPYPQQWVYRTNQSGSLLLWDAAGSQMIGTLIQRPQRLAPDDQPPALPESAIFRVIRQTTLDRPPQTTLLFRDGRIVQETPTQRGDTLSRTLRTISPALVTEFTTLLEERRFQRFDGIDFVAPSTTVPVASNIISTPTATVRIAEANEYRLASDLVAVLRAWEMLIERGQLPKKP
;
A
#
# COMPACT_ATOMS: atom_id res chain seq x y z
N MET A 1 -17.10 53.78 43.19
CA MET A 1 -17.75 52.47 43.45
C MET A 1 -18.62 52.18 42.23
N GLY A 2 -18.31 51.36 41.23
CA GLY A 2 -17.52 50.13 41.15
C GLY A 2 -18.41 49.11 40.44
N TYR A 3 -18.67 49.29 39.13
CA TYR A 3 -19.56 48.43 38.35
C TYR A 3 -18.86 47.12 37.97
N TRP A 4 -19.35 46.00 38.49
CA TRP A 4 -18.92 44.65 38.13
C TRP A 4 -19.61 44.22 36.83
N LEU A 5 -18.86 44.21 35.72
CA LEU A 5 -19.24 43.53 34.49
C LEU A 5 -18.87 42.04 34.64
N GLY A 6 -19.85 41.21 35.00
CA GLY A 6 -19.70 39.75 34.99
C GLY A 6 -19.64 39.23 33.56
N ALA A 7 -18.45 38.80 33.14
CA ALA A 7 -18.24 38.14 31.86
C ALA A 7 -18.94 36.76 31.85
N TYR A 8 -19.92 36.60 30.96
CA TYR A 8 -20.45 35.28 30.61
C TYR A 8 -19.39 34.53 29.79
N ALA A 9 -18.68 33.61 30.43
CA ALA A 9 -17.85 32.65 29.75
C ALA A 9 -18.77 31.67 28.98
N LEU A 10 -18.77 31.78 27.66
CA LEU A 10 -19.34 30.76 26.77
C LEU A 10 -18.47 29.50 26.90
N LEU A 11 -18.94 28.54 27.70
CA LEU A 11 -18.41 27.18 27.66
C LEU A 11 -18.73 26.60 26.29
N ALA A 12 -17.70 26.49 25.44
CA ALA A 12 -17.76 25.71 24.22
C ALA A 12 -18.18 24.28 24.58
N GLY A 13 -19.39 23.89 24.16
CA GLY A 13 -19.89 22.54 24.33
C GLY A 13 -18.97 21.56 23.60
N VAL A 14 -18.24 20.75 24.37
CA VAL A 14 -17.61 19.54 23.84
C VAL A 14 -18.76 18.60 23.50
N SER A 15 -19.18 18.58 22.24
CA SER A 15 -20.15 17.61 21.75
C SER A 15 -19.64 16.21 22.08
N PRO A 16 -20.38 15.38 22.84
CA PRO A 16 -19.94 14.03 23.10
C PRO A 16 -19.83 13.29 21.76
N LEU A 17 -18.71 12.61 21.55
CA LEU A 17 -18.53 11.65 20.46
C LEU A 17 -19.73 10.70 20.55
N GLN A 18 -20.67 10.78 19.59
CA GLN A 18 -21.89 9.97 19.65
C GLN A 18 -21.48 8.50 19.80
N ALA A 19 -22.02 7.82 20.82
CA ALA A 19 -21.76 6.42 21.06
C ALA A 19 -22.19 5.63 19.82
N GLN A 20 -21.21 5.04 19.12
CA GLN A 20 -21.52 4.24 17.95
C GLN A 20 -22.31 2.99 18.38
N PRO A 21 -23.33 2.56 17.61
CA PRO A 21 -24.00 1.29 17.85
C PRO A 21 -22.99 0.13 17.93
N SER A 22 -23.38 -0.98 18.54
CA SER A 22 -22.55 -2.21 18.62
C SER A 22 -22.76 -3.18 17.45
N VAL A 23 -23.85 -3.01 16.68
CA VAL A 23 -24.16 -3.78 15.47
C VAL A 23 -24.42 -2.84 14.28
N PRO A 24 -23.88 -3.10 13.06
CA PRO A 24 -24.18 -2.30 11.88
C PRO A 24 -25.58 -2.62 11.31
N PRO A 25 -26.16 -1.71 10.51
CA PRO A 25 -27.31 -2.03 9.69
C PRO A 25 -27.06 -3.25 8.79
N ALA A 26 -28.07 -4.11 8.63
CA ALA A 26 -27.97 -5.34 7.86
C ALA A 26 -27.61 -5.08 6.38
N GLU A 27 -28.05 -3.96 5.82
CA GLU A 27 -27.76 -3.53 4.47
C GLU A 27 -26.27 -3.25 4.25
N LEU A 28 -25.53 -2.84 5.29
CA LEU A 28 -24.08 -2.67 5.19
C LEU A 28 -23.38 -4.00 4.98
N VAL A 29 -23.79 -5.01 5.76
CA VAL A 29 -23.24 -6.36 5.68
C VAL A 29 -23.55 -7.00 4.33
N GLN A 30 -24.78 -6.85 3.84
CA GLN A 30 -25.18 -7.38 2.52
C GLN A 30 -24.39 -6.73 1.38
N ARG A 31 -24.13 -5.42 1.44
CA ARG A 31 -23.28 -4.75 0.45
C ARG A 31 -21.83 -5.21 0.52
N ALA A 32 -21.30 -5.51 1.71
CA ALA A 32 -19.96 -6.08 1.85
C ALA A 32 -19.89 -7.49 1.23
N ILE A 33 -20.89 -8.33 1.47
CA ILE A 33 -21.00 -9.67 0.86
C ILE A 33 -21.08 -9.56 -0.67
N ALA A 34 -21.95 -8.70 -1.20
CA ALA A 34 -22.08 -8.50 -2.64
C ALA A 34 -20.80 -7.96 -3.29
N ALA A 35 -20.12 -7.03 -2.61
CA ALA A 35 -18.83 -6.50 -3.05
C ALA A 35 -17.76 -7.61 -3.09
N ALA A 36 -17.66 -8.44 -2.06
CA ALA A 36 -16.73 -9.56 -2.02
C ALA A 36 -17.03 -10.59 -3.13
N ALA A 37 -18.30 -10.97 -3.29
CA ALA A 37 -18.75 -11.89 -4.33
C ALA A 37 -18.33 -11.42 -5.73
N THR A 38 -18.62 -10.17 -6.04
CA THR A 38 -18.28 -9.58 -7.35
C THR A 38 -16.76 -9.44 -7.52
N GLN A 39 -16.06 -9.01 -6.48
CA GLN A 39 -14.63 -8.72 -6.55
C GLN A 39 -13.75 -9.98 -6.65
N PHE A 40 -14.19 -11.09 -6.05
CA PHE A 40 -13.42 -12.33 -5.97
C PHE A 40 -14.02 -13.50 -6.75
N GLY A 41 -15.12 -13.29 -7.47
CA GLY A 41 -15.76 -14.34 -8.29
C GLY A 41 -16.38 -15.45 -7.45
N GLU A 42 -16.87 -15.10 -6.26
CA GLU A 42 -17.49 -16.01 -5.30
C GLU A 42 -19.00 -15.90 -5.39
N GLU A 43 -19.71 -16.99 -5.07
CA GLU A 43 -21.16 -16.96 -4.96
C GLU A 43 -21.57 -16.27 -3.64
N PRO A 44 -22.46 -15.25 -3.64
CA PRO A 44 -22.84 -14.53 -2.42
C PRO A 44 -23.35 -15.44 -1.30
N THR A 45 -23.99 -16.55 -1.66
CA THR A 45 -24.54 -17.54 -0.71
C THR A 45 -23.46 -18.38 -0.02
N GLN A 46 -22.25 -18.42 -0.56
CA GLN A 46 -21.10 -19.10 0.04
C GLN A 46 -20.31 -18.19 0.99
N ILE A 47 -20.58 -16.88 0.98
CA ILE A 47 -19.89 -15.91 1.82
C ILE A 47 -20.66 -15.71 3.13
N THR A 48 -19.96 -15.81 4.24
CA THR A 48 -20.50 -15.64 5.58
C THR A 48 -19.74 -14.58 6.35
N VAL A 49 -20.37 -14.02 7.37
CA VAL A 49 -19.75 -13.01 8.24
C VAL A 49 -19.00 -13.72 9.37
N ALA A 50 -17.69 -13.57 9.41
CA ALA A 50 -16.86 -14.11 10.48
C ALA A 50 -16.83 -13.18 11.70
N LYS A 51 -16.75 -11.86 11.47
CA LYS A 51 -16.66 -10.87 12.55
C LYS A 51 -17.17 -9.51 12.08
N VAL A 52 -17.74 -8.75 13.01
CA VAL A 52 -18.07 -7.34 12.82
C VAL A 52 -17.67 -6.57 14.06
N GLN A 53 -16.98 -5.44 13.89
CA GLN A 53 -16.54 -4.60 15.00
C GLN A 53 -16.78 -3.11 14.72
N PRO A 54 -17.30 -2.36 15.70
CA PRO A 54 -17.31 -0.91 15.63
C PRO A 54 -15.87 -0.39 15.70
N ARG A 55 -15.52 0.60 14.87
CA ARG A 55 -14.19 1.20 14.84
C ARG A 55 -14.24 2.68 14.49
N VAL A 56 -13.31 3.45 15.05
CA VAL A 56 -13.07 4.84 14.66
C VAL A 56 -11.80 4.88 13.84
N TRP A 57 -11.92 5.34 12.60
CA TRP A 57 -10.82 5.46 11.66
C TRP A 57 -10.07 6.78 11.84
N SER A 58 -8.77 6.78 11.51
CA SER A 58 -7.88 7.94 11.63
C SER A 58 -8.23 9.08 10.68
N ASP A 59 -8.89 8.79 9.56
CA ASP A 59 -9.20 9.73 8.48
C ASP A 59 -10.55 9.41 7.81
N GLY A 60 -11.01 10.33 6.93
CA GLY A 60 -12.22 10.17 6.13
C GLY A 60 -12.16 9.08 5.06
N CYS A 61 -11.00 8.44 4.89
CA CYS A 61 -10.76 7.32 4.00
C CYS A 61 -10.57 6.00 4.75
N LEU A 62 -11.10 5.93 5.97
CA LEU A 62 -11.19 4.72 6.77
C LEU A 62 -9.82 4.16 7.19
N GLY A 63 -8.80 5.03 7.28
CA GLY A 63 -7.42 4.61 7.55
C GLY A 63 -6.78 3.85 6.39
N LEU A 64 -7.40 3.90 5.20
CA LEU A 64 -6.90 3.31 3.95
C LEU A 64 -6.49 4.39 2.93
N GLY A 65 -6.66 5.66 3.28
CA GLY A 65 -6.52 6.80 2.38
C GLY A 65 -5.17 6.94 1.71
N GLY A 66 -4.08 6.52 2.38
CA GLY A 66 -2.74 6.68 1.83
C GLY A 66 -2.48 8.13 1.36
N LEU A 67 -1.96 8.27 0.14
CA LEU A 67 -1.64 9.56 -0.50
C LEU A 67 -2.79 10.19 -1.32
N ARG A 68 -4.05 9.78 -1.09
CA ARG A 68 -5.17 10.41 -1.81
C ARG A 68 -5.25 11.89 -1.40
N PRO A 69 -5.07 12.85 -2.34
CA PRO A 69 -5.03 14.28 -2.03
C PRO A 69 -6.35 14.82 -1.46
N ASN A 70 -7.41 14.02 -1.53
CA ASN A 70 -8.77 14.37 -1.12
C ASN A 70 -9.24 13.55 0.10
N CYS A 71 -8.35 12.93 0.88
CA CYS A 71 -8.76 12.25 2.11
C CYS A 71 -8.89 13.26 3.26
N PRO A 72 -10.10 13.49 3.80
CA PRO A 72 -10.28 14.44 4.88
C PRO A 72 -9.56 13.97 6.15
N GLU A 73 -8.75 14.83 6.76
CA GLU A 73 -8.13 14.60 8.07
C GLU A 73 -9.16 14.72 9.19
N ARG A 74 -9.98 13.68 9.36
CA ARG A 74 -11.02 13.64 10.39
C ARG A 74 -11.23 12.23 10.90
N LEU A 75 -11.41 12.10 12.22
CA LEU A 75 -11.83 10.83 12.81
C LEU A 75 -13.20 10.44 12.24
N THR A 76 -13.29 9.20 11.75
CA THR A 76 -14.49 8.72 11.06
C THR A 76 -14.98 7.45 11.74
N PRO A 77 -16.10 7.51 12.49
CA PRO A 77 -16.76 6.33 13.02
C PRO A 77 -17.25 5.41 11.90
N GLY A 78 -17.25 4.11 12.13
CA GLY A 78 -17.50 3.12 11.11
C GLY A 78 -17.37 1.67 11.57
N TRP A 79 -17.32 0.75 10.62
CA TRP A 79 -17.33 -0.68 10.89
C TRP A 79 -16.23 -1.40 10.15
N GLU A 80 -15.60 -2.36 10.82
CA GLU A 80 -14.74 -3.39 10.23
C GLU A 80 -15.55 -4.68 10.13
N ILE A 81 -15.71 -5.19 8.91
CA ILE A 81 -16.50 -6.37 8.59
C ILE A 81 -15.54 -7.41 8.02
N THR A 82 -15.39 -8.54 8.71
CA THR A 82 -14.63 -9.71 8.26
C THR A 82 -15.59 -10.74 7.70
N LEU A 83 -15.42 -11.07 6.42
CA LEU A 83 -16.16 -12.07 5.67
C LEU A 83 -15.28 -13.30 5.44
N THR A 84 -15.88 -14.46 5.21
CA THR A 84 -15.18 -15.72 4.94
C THR A 84 -16.02 -16.62 4.04
N ASN A 85 -15.40 -17.47 3.23
CA ASN A 85 -16.07 -18.60 2.58
C ASN A 85 -15.64 -19.91 3.27
N PRO A 86 -16.52 -20.56 4.08
CA PRO A 86 -16.17 -21.78 4.80
C PRO A 86 -16.07 -23.01 3.88
N ASN A 87 -16.66 -22.95 2.68
CA ASN A 87 -16.67 -24.04 1.70
C ASN A 87 -15.55 -23.90 0.65
N ALA A 88 -14.76 -22.81 0.72
CA ALA A 88 -13.63 -22.63 -0.16
C ALA A 88 -12.58 -23.75 0.07
N PRO A 89 -11.91 -24.22 -0.99
CA PRO A 89 -10.87 -25.25 -0.89
C PRO A 89 -9.66 -24.80 -0.06
N TYR A 90 -9.54 -23.50 0.19
CA TYR A 90 -8.52 -22.89 1.03
C TYR A 90 -9.16 -21.84 1.96
N PRO A 91 -8.63 -21.65 3.19
CA PRO A 91 -9.12 -20.60 4.08
C PRO A 91 -8.98 -19.20 3.47
N GLN A 92 -10.08 -18.45 3.40
CA GLN A 92 -10.11 -17.08 2.90
C GLN A 92 -10.92 -16.17 3.83
N GLN A 93 -10.37 -15.00 4.15
CA GLN A 93 -11.04 -13.94 4.89
C GLN A 93 -10.87 -12.60 4.19
N TRP A 94 -11.97 -11.89 3.97
CA TRP A 94 -11.99 -10.54 3.42
C TRP A 94 -12.36 -9.54 4.50
N VAL A 95 -11.57 -8.49 4.67
CA VAL A 95 -11.88 -7.39 5.58
C VAL A 95 -12.35 -6.20 4.76
N TYR A 96 -13.52 -5.67 5.10
CA TYR A 96 -14.07 -4.44 4.56
C TYR A 96 -14.22 -3.41 5.67
N ARG A 97 -13.84 -2.17 5.38
CA ARG A 97 -14.04 -1.02 6.26
C ARG A 97 -15.13 -0.14 5.68
N THR A 98 -16.01 0.38 6.52
CA THR A 98 -17.04 1.33 6.10
C THR A 98 -17.19 2.46 7.11
N ASN A 99 -17.69 3.61 6.68
CA ASN A 99 -18.12 4.68 7.59
C ASN A 99 -19.50 4.36 8.19
N GLN A 100 -19.89 5.11 9.21
CA GLN A 100 -21.14 4.87 9.94
C GLN A 100 -22.40 4.87 9.05
N SER A 101 -22.44 5.73 8.01
CA SER A 101 -23.55 5.80 7.06
C SER A 101 -23.53 4.70 6.01
N GLY A 102 -22.41 3.99 5.85
CA GLY A 102 -22.23 3.07 4.74
C GLY A 102 -21.98 3.72 3.39
N SER A 103 -21.90 5.05 3.30
CA SER A 103 -21.70 5.73 2.01
C SER A 103 -20.32 5.45 1.41
N LEU A 104 -19.37 5.01 2.23
CA LEU A 104 -18.04 4.57 1.81
C LEU A 104 -17.80 3.16 2.33
N LEU A 105 -17.47 2.22 1.44
CA LEU A 105 -17.12 0.84 1.74
C LEU A 105 -15.86 0.51 0.96
N LEU A 106 -14.78 0.19 1.67
CA LEU A 106 -13.46 -0.06 1.09
C LEU A 106 -12.96 -1.42 1.54
N TRP A 107 -12.44 -2.20 0.59
CA TRP A 107 -11.75 -3.43 0.89
C TRP A 107 -10.39 -3.11 1.55
N ASP A 108 -10.17 -3.71 2.71
CA ASP A 108 -8.90 -3.67 3.42
C ASP A 108 -8.08 -4.92 3.05
N ALA A 109 -7.32 -4.79 1.97
CA ALA A 109 -6.39 -5.83 1.54
C ALA A 109 -5.36 -6.19 2.62
N ALA A 110 -4.97 -5.22 3.47
CA ALA A 110 -4.02 -5.41 4.56
C ALA A 110 -4.56 -6.34 5.65
N GLY A 111 -5.83 -6.16 5.98
CA GLY A 111 -6.52 -6.92 7.02
C GLY A 111 -7.04 -8.27 6.54
N SER A 112 -7.11 -8.50 5.23
CA SER A 112 -7.63 -9.72 4.63
C SER A 112 -6.61 -10.87 4.66
N GLN A 113 -7.09 -12.11 4.83
CA GLN A 113 -6.27 -13.32 4.79
C GLN A 113 -6.71 -14.18 3.61
N MET A 114 -6.00 -14.12 2.48
CA MET A 114 -6.34 -14.89 1.29
C MET A 114 -5.34 -16.02 1.09
N ILE A 115 -5.75 -17.27 1.28
CA ILE A 115 -4.99 -18.42 0.79
C ILE A 115 -5.52 -18.75 -0.60
N GLY A 116 -4.66 -18.64 -1.61
CA GLY A 116 -4.98 -19.01 -3.00
C GLY A 116 -5.45 -17.88 -3.91
N THR A 117 -5.55 -16.63 -3.42
CA THR A 117 -5.92 -15.46 -4.25
C THR A 117 -5.08 -14.21 -3.94
N LEU A 118 -3.76 -14.38 -3.97
CA LEU A 118 -3.05 -13.73 -5.07
C LEU A 118 -3.48 -14.51 -6.32
N ILE A 119 -3.96 -13.87 -7.39
CA ILE A 119 -4.48 -14.61 -8.57
C ILE A 119 -3.44 -15.62 -9.13
N GLN A 120 -2.16 -15.49 -8.77
CA GLN A 120 -1.25 -16.65 -8.68
C GLN A 120 -0.63 -16.82 -7.30
N ARG A 121 -0.41 -18.09 -6.92
CA ARG A 121 0.54 -18.45 -5.87
C ARG A 121 1.88 -17.74 -6.15
N PRO A 122 2.40 -16.93 -5.21
CA PRO A 122 3.70 -16.29 -5.38
C PRO A 122 4.74 -17.36 -5.69
N GLN A 123 5.50 -17.14 -6.75
CA GLN A 123 6.52 -18.07 -7.20
C GLN A 123 7.88 -17.65 -6.67
N ARG A 124 8.87 -18.52 -6.85
CA ARG A 124 10.26 -18.12 -6.66
C ARG A 124 10.72 -17.35 -7.89
N LEU A 125 11.29 -16.17 -7.67
CA LEU A 125 11.98 -15.44 -8.71
C LEU A 125 13.09 -16.33 -9.27
N ALA A 126 13.08 -16.56 -10.59
CA ALA A 126 14.08 -17.40 -11.23
C ALA A 126 15.47 -16.74 -11.08
N PRO A 127 16.55 -17.53 -10.93
CA PRO A 127 17.91 -16.97 -10.83
C PRO A 127 18.27 -16.05 -12.01
N ASP A 128 17.85 -16.42 -13.22
CA ASP A 128 18.10 -15.65 -14.46
C ASP A 128 17.30 -14.34 -14.51
N ASP A 129 16.19 -14.26 -13.77
CA ASP A 129 15.37 -13.06 -13.62
C ASP A 129 15.84 -12.17 -12.46
N GLN A 130 16.80 -12.63 -11.66
CA GLN A 130 17.29 -11.86 -10.52
C GLN A 130 18.26 -10.78 -11.02
N PRO A 131 18.02 -9.50 -10.67
CA PRO A 131 18.93 -8.43 -11.03
C PRO A 131 20.29 -8.60 -10.32
N PRO A 132 21.35 -7.94 -10.83
CA PRO A 132 22.64 -7.94 -10.16
C PRO A 132 22.52 -7.43 -8.72
N ALA A 133 23.51 -7.75 -7.89
CA ALA A 133 23.57 -7.24 -6.52
C ALA A 133 23.48 -5.70 -6.50
N LEU A 134 22.94 -5.15 -5.41
CA LEU A 134 22.93 -3.70 -5.24
C LEU A 134 24.38 -3.17 -5.22
N PRO A 135 24.65 -2.00 -5.84
CA PRO A 135 25.89 -1.28 -5.63
C PRO A 135 26.15 -1.05 -4.13
N GLU A 136 27.42 -1.06 -3.68
CA GLU A 136 27.78 -1.07 -2.24
C GLU A 136 27.14 0.05 -1.40
N SER A 137 26.86 1.21 -1.99
CA SER A 137 26.28 2.37 -1.32
C SER A 137 24.77 2.56 -1.58
N ALA A 138 24.17 1.72 -2.43
CA ALA A 138 22.74 1.72 -2.67
C ALA A 138 22.01 0.94 -1.57
N ILE A 139 20.90 1.50 -1.09
CA ILE A 139 20.06 0.90 -0.04
C ILE A 139 18.70 0.45 -0.56
N PHE A 140 18.30 0.93 -1.73
CA PHE A 140 17.04 0.57 -2.38
C PHE A 140 17.16 0.73 -3.88
N ARG A 141 16.53 -0.18 -4.63
CA ARG A 141 16.47 -0.16 -6.09
C ARG A 141 15.07 -0.49 -6.57
N VAL A 142 14.61 0.23 -7.58
CA VAL A 142 13.44 -0.13 -8.41
C VAL A 142 13.88 -0.22 -9.86
N ILE A 143 13.71 -1.39 -10.46
CA ILE A 143 13.91 -1.63 -11.90
C ILE A 143 12.53 -1.72 -12.52
N ARG A 144 12.18 -0.74 -13.36
CA ARG A 144 10.89 -0.68 -14.04
C ARG A 144 11.03 -1.22 -15.47
N GLN A 145 10.25 -2.22 -15.80
CA GLN A 145 10.15 -2.81 -17.13
C GLN A 145 8.72 -2.59 -17.64
N THR A 146 8.49 -1.57 -18.48
CA THR A 146 7.15 -1.25 -19.00
C THR A 146 6.74 -2.15 -20.17
N THR A 147 7.69 -2.48 -21.04
CA THR A 147 7.50 -3.28 -22.26
C THR A 147 8.80 -4.01 -22.60
N LEU A 148 8.78 -5.24 -23.13
CA LEU A 148 10.04 -5.99 -23.40
C LEU A 148 10.92 -5.40 -24.51
N ASP A 149 10.36 -4.57 -25.38
CA ASP A 149 11.07 -3.90 -26.47
C ASP A 149 11.92 -2.72 -25.98
N ARG A 150 11.77 -2.31 -24.71
CA ARG A 150 12.54 -1.21 -24.11
C ARG A 150 13.48 -1.72 -23.03
N PRO A 151 14.69 -1.13 -22.92
CA PRO A 151 15.55 -1.42 -21.79
C PRO A 151 14.87 -1.00 -20.48
N PRO A 152 15.05 -1.77 -19.39
CA PRO A 152 14.51 -1.40 -18.10
C PRO A 152 15.12 -0.10 -17.61
N GLN A 153 14.33 0.68 -16.88
CA GLN A 153 14.80 1.88 -16.22
C GLN A 153 15.08 1.57 -14.75
N THR A 154 16.30 1.83 -14.30
CA THR A 154 16.70 1.57 -12.91
C THR A 154 16.69 2.88 -12.13
N THR A 155 16.12 2.87 -10.93
CA THR A 155 16.18 3.98 -9.98
C THR A 155 16.74 3.48 -8.66
N LEU A 156 17.78 4.15 -8.17
CA LEU A 156 18.55 3.78 -6.98
C LEU A 156 18.42 4.88 -5.93
N LEU A 157 18.28 4.47 -4.67
CA LEU A 157 18.51 5.32 -3.52
C LEU A 157 19.85 4.96 -2.88
N PHE A 158 20.71 5.94 -2.76
CA PHE A 158 22.00 5.82 -2.09
C PHE A 158 21.90 6.24 -0.62
N ARG A 159 22.81 5.70 0.20
CA ARG A 159 22.90 6.02 1.64
C ARG A 159 23.18 7.51 1.90
N ASP A 160 23.78 8.20 0.94
CA ASP A 160 24.03 9.66 0.97
C ASP A 160 22.80 10.51 0.62
N GLY A 161 21.65 9.87 0.35
CA GLY A 161 20.40 10.54 0.02
C GLY A 161 20.24 10.89 -1.47
N ARG A 162 21.17 10.52 -2.35
CA ARG A 162 20.96 10.69 -3.80
C ARG A 162 19.99 9.64 -4.33
N ILE A 163 19.02 10.12 -5.10
CA ILE A 163 18.17 9.27 -5.94
C ILE A 163 18.67 9.39 -7.38
N VAL A 164 19.19 8.30 -7.92
CA VAL A 164 19.82 8.25 -9.25
C VAL A 164 19.01 7.36 -10.18
N GLN A 165 18.81 7.80 -11.40
CA GLN A 165 18.23 7.01 -12.48
C GLN A 165 19.33 6.55 -13.42
N GLU A 166 19.32 5.27 -13.72
CA GLU A 166 20.19 4.60 -14.66
C GLU A 166 19.36 4.05 -15.82
N THR A 167 19.72 4.46 -17.03
CA THR A 167 19.06 4.00 -18.26
C THR A 167 20.09 3.37 -19.19
N PRO A 168 19.93 2.09 -19.56
CA PRO A 168 20.76 1.47 -20.58
C PRO A 168 20.58 2.19 -21.91
N THR A 169 21.69 2.52 -22.56
CA THR A 169 21.69 3.09 -23.91
C THR A 169 21.69 1.98 -24.95
N GLN A 170 21.29 2.31 -26.18
CA GLN A 170 21.36 1.39 -27.32
C GLN A 170 22.79 0.94 -27.66
N ARG A 171 23.83 1.63 -27.14
CA ARG A 171 25.24 1.28 -27.36
C ARG A 171 25.81 0.34 -26.29
N GLY A 172 25.02 -0.03 -25.28
CA GLY A 172 25.47 -0.85 -24.15
C GLY A 172 26.02 -0.05 -22.96
N ASP A 173 26.24 1.26 -23.11
CA ASP A 173 26.61 2.15 -22.00
C ASP A 173 25.40 2.44 -21.11
N THR A 174 25.62 2.75 -19.82
CA THR A 174 24.55 3.16 -18.89
C THR A 174 24.63 4.65 -18.63
N LEU A 175 23.56 5.38 -18.94
CA LEU A 175 23.44 6.79 -18.59
C LEU A 175 22.95 6.91 -17.15
N SER A 176 23.76 7.52 -16.30
CA SER A 176 23.42 7.83 -14.91
C SER A 176 23.05 9.29 -14.74
N ARG A 177 21.90 9.57 -14.13
CA ARG A 177 21.43 10.92 -13.81
C ARG A 177 20.93 10.99 -12.38
N THR A 178 21.43 11.93 -11.59
CA THR A 178 20.81 12.24 -10.29
C THR A 178 19.45 12.89 -10.54
N LEU A 179 18.38 12.24 -10.09
CA LEU A 179 17.02 12.76 -10.19
C LEU A 179 16.74 13.74 -9.07
N ARG A 180 17.09 13.36 -7.84
CA ARG A 180 16.77 14.08 -6.62
C ARG A 180 17.83 13.85 -5.55
N THR A 181 17.86 14.72 -4.55
CA THR A 181 18.56 14.51 -3.29
C THR A 181 17.59 14.68 -2.13
N ILE A 182 17.59 13.73 -1.19
CA ILE A 182 16.79 13.76 0.03
C ILE A 182 17.67 13.94 1.27
N SER A 183 17.09 14.38 2.38
CA SER A 183 17.83 14.59 3.62
C SER A 183 18.22 13.25 4.28
N PRO A 184 19.28 13.22 5.11
CA PRO A 184 19.64 12.03 5.89
C PRO A 184 18.52 11.54 6.82
N ALA A 185 17.67 12.45 7.30
CA ALA A 185 16.51 12.10 8.12
C ALA A 185 15.49 11.28 7.31
N LEU A 186 15.19 11.69 6.08
CA LEU A 186 14.29 10.94 5.18
C LEU A 186 14.87 9.59 4.77
N VAL A 187 16.19 9.51 4.58
CA VAL A 187 16.87 8.22 4.34
C VAL A 187 16.64 7.28 5.54
N THR A 188 16.85 7.79 6.75
CA THR A 188 16.71 7.00 7.99
C THR A 188 15.26 6.56 8.22
N GLU A 189 14.29 7.44 7.99
CA GLU A 189 12.87 7.13 8.10
C GLU A 189 12.48 6.01 7.13
N PHE A 190 12.96 6.07 5.89
CA PHE A 190 12.69 5.05 4.90
C PHE A 190 13.36 3.70 5.22
N THR A 191 14.62 3.70 5.67
CA THR A 191 15.27 2.45 6.08
C THR A 191 14.58 1.80 7.28
N THR A 192 14.13 2.62 8.24
CA THR A 192 13.35 2.13 9.39
C THR A 192 12.03 1.50 8.94
N LEU A 193 11.33 2.12 7.99
CA LEU A 193 10.11 1.56 7.43
C LEU A 193 10.35 0.19 6.78
N LEU A 194 11.45 0.01 6.03
CA LEU A 194 11.77 -1.30 5.42
C LEU A 194 11.91 -2.41 6.48
N GLU A 195 12.51 -2.09 7.62
CA GLU A 195 12.67 -3.00 8.76
C GLU A 195 11.33 -3.29 9.46
N GLU A 196 10.57 -2.25 9.80
CA GLU A 196 9.25 -2.35 10.46
C GLU A 196 8.24 -3.15 9.63
N ARG A 197 8.27 -2.96 8.31
CA ARG A 197 7.43 -3.69 7.34
C ARG A 197 7.99 -5.06 6.99
N ARG A 198 9.12 -5.46 7.60
CA ARG A 198 9.78 -6.76 7.43
C ARG A 198 9.98 -7.10 5.95
N PHE A 199 10.48 -6.14 5.17
CA PHE A 199 10.60 -6.30 3.71
C PHE A 199 11.40 -7.55 3.31
N GLN A 200 12.34 -7.98 4.15
CA GLN A 200 13.13 -9.21 3.93
C GLN A 200 12.28 -10.47 3.67
N ARG A 201 11.06 -10.55 4.19
CA ARG A 201 10.17 -11.70 3.99
C ARG A 201 9.74 -11.90 2.53
N PHE A 202 9.91 -10.87 1.70
CA PHE A 202 9.57 -10.92 0.27
C PHE A 202 10.76 -11.35 -0.59
N ASP A 203 11.90 -11.70 0.02
CA ASP A 203 13.08 -12.11 -0.74
C ASP A 203 12.82 -13.33 -1.64
N GLY A 204 13.22 -13.20 -2.89
CA GLY A 204 13.08 -14.21 -3.93
C GLY A 204 11.63 -14.50 -4.31
N ILE A 205 10.68 -13.60 -4.01
CA ILE A 205 9.27 -13.78 -4.34
C ILE A 205 8.93 -13.06 -5.65
N ASP A 206 8.19 -13.76 -6.51
CA ASP A 206 7.65 -13.24 -7.75
C ASP A 206 6.12 -13.26 -7.71
N PHE A 207 5.53 -12.06 -7.84
CA PHE A 207 4.09 -11.83 -7.90
C PHE A 207 3.59 -11.58 -9.33
N VAL A 208 4.44 -11.73 -10.36
CA VAL A 208 4.03 -11.64 -11.76
C VAL A 208 3.48 -12.98 -12.23
N ALA A 209 2.44 -12.92 -13.05
CA ALA A 209 1.80 -14.08 -13.64
C ALA A 209 2.71 -14.85 -14.60
N PRO A 210 2.86 -16.17 -14.45
CA PRO A 210 3.55 -17.01 -15.45
C PRO A 210 2.76 -17.18 -16.75
N SER A 211 1.56 -16.61 -16.89
CA SER A 211 0.62 -16.95 -17.94
C SER A 211 0.06 -15.73 -18.67
N THR A 212 0.90 -15.09 -19.48
CA THR A 212 0.41 -14.34 -20.62
C THR A 212 1.39 -14.54 -21.77
N THR A 213 0.87 -14.85 -22.96
CA THR A 213 1.62 -14.84 -24.24
C THR A 213 2.20 -13.46 -24.56
N VAL A 214 1.81 -12.45 -23.77
CA VAL A 214 2.23 -11.05 -23.86
C VAL A 214 2.98 -10.70 -22.58
N PRO A 215 4.13 -10.05 -22.65
CA PRO A 215 4.87 -9.61 -21.47
C PRO A 215 4.09 -8.60 -20.63
N VAL A 216 4.20 -8.68 -19.30
CA VAL A 216 3.51 -7.78 -18.37
C VAL A 216 4.49 -6.73 -17.85
N ALA A 217 4.04 -5.48 -17.81
CA ALA A 217 4.78 -4.40 -17.16
C ALA A 217 5.02 -4.73 -15.67
N SER A 218 6.26 -4.64 -15.22
CA SER A 218 6.64 -5.07 -13.87
C SER A 218 7.72 -4.19 -13.25
N ASN A 219 7.75 -4.22 -11.92
CA ASN A 219 8.80 -3.62 -11.12
C ASN A 219 9.56 -4.73 -10.37
N ILE A 220 10.88 -4.73 -10.46
CA ILE A 220 11.74 -5.50 -9.55
C ILE A 220 12.28 -4.54 -8.50
N ILE A 221 12.06 -4.88 -7.24
CA ILE A 221 12.41 -4.04 -6.09
C ILE A 221 13.44 -4.80 -5.27
N SER A 222 14.54 -4.13 -4.96
CA SER A 222 15.64 -4.75 -4.22
C SER A 222 16.12 -3.86 -3.07
N THR A 223 16.44 -4.51 -1.96
CA THR A 223 17.22 -4.01 -0.82
C THR A 223 18.51 -4.83 -0.73
N PRO A 224 19.48 -4.50 0.14
CA PRO A 224 20.68 -5.32 0.33
C PRO A 224 20.39 -6.78 0.72
N THR A 225 19.22 -7.07 1.30
CA THR A 225 18.88 -8.38 1.86
C THR A 225 17.70 -9.07 1.18
N ALA A 226 17.01 -8.40 0.25
CA ALA A 226 15.81 -8.96 -0.36
C ALA A 226 15.49 -8.40 -1.73
N THR A 227 15.01 -9.26 -2.62
CA THR A 227 14.48 -8.88 -3.93
C THR A 227 13.09 -9.46 -4.19
N VAL A 228 12.17 -8.65 -4.73
CA VAL A 228 10.80 -9.04 -5.07
C VAL A 228 10.42 -8.49 -6.44
N ARG A 229 9.63 -9.25 -7.21
CA ARG A 229 9.06 -8.79 -8.48
C ARG A 229 7.54 -8.66 -8.38
N ILE A 230 6.99 -7.55 -8.87
CA ILE A 230 5.55 -7.24 -8.87
C ILE A 230 5.09 -6.74 -10.24
N ALA A 231 3.84 -7.03 -10.61
CA ALA A 231 3.22 -6.44 -11.81
C ALA A 231 2.69 -5.03 -11.50
N GLU A 232 2.91 -4.07 -12.40
CA GLU A 232 2.41 -2.68 -12.25
C GLU A 232 0.87 -2.65 -12.13
N ALA A 233 0.18 -3.47 -12.92
CA ALA A 233 -1.29 -3.49 -12.98
C ALA A 233 -1.97 -4.14 -11.76
N ASN A 234 -1.23 -4.67 -10.78
CA ASN A 234 -1.77 -5.44 -9.66
C ASN A 234 -1.32 -4.94 -8.28
N GLU A 235 -0.81 -3.71 -8.16
CA GLU A 235 -0.32 -3.16 -6.88
C GLU A 235 -1.37 -3.16 -5.76
N TYR A 236 -2.67 -3.09 -6.10
CA TYR A 236 -3.80 -3.18 -5.15
C TYR A 236 -4.05 -4.60 -4.60
N ARG A 237 -3.38 -5.62 -5.13
CA ARG A 237 -3.45 -7.01 -4.67
C ARG A 237 -2.27 -7.43 -3.80
N LEU A 238 -1.34 -6.50 -3.53
CA LEU A 238 -0.14 -6.77 -2.76
C LEU A 238 -0.42 -6.74 -1.25
N ALA A 239 0.43 -7.45 -0.50
CA ALA A 239 0.45 -7.35 0.95
C ALA A 239 0.66 -5.89 1.39
N SER A 240 -0.05 -5.47 2.43
CA SER A 240 -0.03 -4.08 2.90
C SER A 240 1.33 -3.54 3.26
N ASP A 241 2.20 -4.39 3.80
CA ASP A 241 3.58 -4.04 4.12
C ASP A 241 4.35 -3.62 2.86
N LEU A 242 4.13 -4.31 1.73
CA LEU A 242 4.75 -3.97 0.44
C LEU A 242 4.14 -2.68 -0.13
N VAL A 243 2.82 -2.51 -0.03
CA VAL A 243 2.14 -1.27 -0.43
C VAL A 243 2.65 -0.06 0.36
N ALA A 244 2.90 -0.22 1.66
CA ALA A 244 3.45 0.86 2.49
C ALA A 244 4.85 1.29 2.03
N VAL A 245 5.71 0.33 1.69
CA VAL A 245 7.06 0.60 1.16
C VAL A 245 7.00 1.31 -0.18
N LEU A 246 6.16 0.85 -1.11
CA LEU A 246 5.97 1.47 -2.42
C LEU A 246 5.52 2.93 -2.31
N ARG A 247 4.56 3.21 -1.43
CA ARG A 247 4.08 4.57 -1.20
C ARG A 247 5.15 5.48 -0.61
N ALA A 248 5.89 4.99 0.38
CA ALA A 248 6.98 5.76 0.97
C ALA A 248 8.07 6.07 -0.06
N TRP A 249 8.36 5.12 -0.96
CA TRP A 249 9.28 5.33 -2.06
C TRP A 249 8.83 6.45 -3.02
N GLU A 250 7.57 6.46 -3.41
CA GLU A 250 7.00 7.54 -4.24
C GLU A 250 7.11 8.91 -3.55
N MET A 251 6.80 8.97 -2.24
CA MET A 251 6.94 10.19 -1.45
C MET A 251 8.38 10.71 -1.43
N LEU A 252 9.38 9.82 -1.37
CA LEU A 252 10.79 10.22 -1.39
C LEU A 252 11.16 10.90 -2.72
N ILE A 253 10.67 10.37 -3.84
CA ILE A 253 10.92 10.96 -5.16
C ILE A 253 10.27 12.34 -5.26
N GLU A 254 9.06 12.51 -4.72
CA GLU A 254 8.33 13.78 -4.72
C GLU A 254 8.96 14.83 -3.80
N ARG A 255 9.34 14.45 -2.58
CA ARG A 255 9.93 15.34 -1.57
C ARG A 255 11.39 15.69 -1.85
N GLY A 256 12.04 14.95 -2.74
CA GLY A 256 13.43 15.19 -3.11
C GLY A 256 13.64 16.57 -3.73
N GLN A 257 14.74 17.20 -3.38
CA GLN A 257 15.17 18.44 -4.03
C GLN A 257 15.81 18.13 -5.38
N LEU A 258 15.62 19.00 -6.37
CA LEU A 258 16.36 18.92 -7.62
C LEU A 258 17.86 19.03 -7.33
N PRO A 259 18.71 18.29 -8.06
CA PRO A 259 20.15 18.42 -7.92
C PRO A 259 20.55 19.88 -8.17
N LYS A 260 21.43 20.43 -7.31
CA LYS A 260 22.01 21.75 -7.54
C LYS A 260 22.74 21.70 -8.89
N LYS A 261 22.43 22.64 -9.78
CA LYS A 261 23.10 22.76 -11.07
C LYS A 261 24.59 23.03 -10.80
N PRO A 262 25.53 22.35 -11.48
CA PRO A 262 26.95 22.65 -11.36
C PRO A 262 27.24 24.09 -11.76
#